data_AF-A0A4V3GDI4-F1
#
_entry.id   AF-A0A4V3GDI4-F1
#
_cell.length_a   1.000
_cell.length_b   1.000
_cell.length_c   1.000
_cell.angle_alpha   90.00
_cell.angle_beta   90.00
_cell.angle_gamma   90.00
#
_symmetry.space_group_name_H-M   'P 1'
#
loop_
_entity.id
_entity.type
_entity.pdbx_description
1 polymer ?
#
loop_
_entity_poly.entity_id
_entity_poly.type
_entity_poly.pdbx_seq_one_letter_code
_entity_poly.pdbx_strand_id
1 'polypeptide(L)'
;MDNYQKHSDLFKTGSIFEQVLFLDNIYTSDEASQLSASELSDVLFLGAENSPNLYVRRSCFKIISDLTLTGMLANRFKTAGLVNDFLNSDQEELLVISLKYLPYFPEVFTAQTKENLKRLSDSPNADIASQCLICLGLFAISENIDGDDIKELIENLQQAQRYFQAASDSVENRDDAAYYLLLLQWILAAIVDNATDSDEKLSALEKALLLRNLYERDGLELDFLIFKMIRNIKSSYDMLRSSEEWLDFSTNVRVLMDLNAEIGLYRSFNGNAKGLMKSIDDNFFSTVEAHIYKVHLQAEKKRLNKLKSAAKEDLIQFIDKITGFFPDAEQPNPENYELLISLQQKFGDDGIAAYQKIINKNLPWEKAIAELLKNDISNKLPFKTGSIYGEQVYLTLSLEIDSLLKNYDQERKTAFLKILEEVIRYSRLTFVDNDKSRFPFLYSKLETNGKGQDASEQDLQESMISFFEHSQIADGLGHERAKFVDGGRVDILYQKDIITIPIELKKSLFRPDQAALEKNYIAQAQTYTSGYDQLGIFVLLELSDKAKEAPANFKDWFRIHHLKPSTNLAVSYPDFVISAVIPGNRTGPSSKSTYK
;
A
#
# COMPACT_ATOMS: atom_id res chain seq x y z
N MET A 1 -29.27 -4.89 -47.74
CA MET A 1 -27.97 -5.36 -47.19
C MET A 1 -28.31 -6.07 -45.90
N ASP A 2 -27.75 -7.24 -45.64
CA ASP A 2 -27.93 -7.90 -44.33
C ASP A 2 -27.48 -6.94 -43.22
N ASN A 3 -28.30 -6.76 -42.18
CA ASN A 3 -28.03 -5.81 -41.10
C ASN A 3 -26.72 -6.15 -40.39
N TYR A 4 -26.41 -7.44 -40.23
CA TYR A 4 -25.13 -7.89 -39.71
C TYR A 4 -23.96 -7.45 -40.62
N GLN A 5 -24.09 -7.61 -41.93
CA GLN A 5 -23.06 -7.22 -42.89
C GLN A 5 -22.84 -5.70 -42.88
N LYS A 6 -23.91 -4.88 -42.83
CA LYS A 6 -23.81 -3.41 -42.73
C LYS A 6 -22.93 -3.00 -41.54
N HIS A 7 -23.20 -3.53 -40.36
CA HIS A 7 -22.47 -3.16 -39.13
C HIS A 7 -21.08 -3.80 -39.06
N SER A 8 -20.90 -5.00 -39.64
CA SER A 8 -19.57 -5.58 -39.80
C SER A 8 -18.68 -4.73 -40.70
N ASP A 9 -19.23 -4.21 -41.80
CA ASP A 9 -18.50 -3.34 -42.73
C ASP A 9 -18.18 -1.99 -42.09
N LEU A 10 -19.07 -1.44 -41.24
CA LEU A 10 -18.80 -0.24 -40.45
C LEU A 10 -17.49 -0.33 -39.64
N PHE A 11 -17.26 -1.44 -38.94
CA PHE A 11 -16.04 -1.63 -38.14
C PHE A 11 -14.81 -2.08 -38.95
N LYS A 12 -15.00 -2.54 -40.20
CA LYS A 12 -13.89 -2.93 -41.10
C LYS A 12 -13.40 -1.79 -41.98
N THR A 13 -14.31 -0.99 -42.52
CA THR A 13 -14.03 0.00 -43.57
C THR A 13 -14.70 1.35 -43.35
N GLY A 14 -15.64 1.46 -42.39
CA GLY A 14 -16.30 2.71 -42.05
C GLY A 14 -15.37 3.72 -41.38
N SER A 15 -15.77 4.99 -41.37
CA SER A 15 -14.99 6.05 -40.72
C SER A 15 -15.06 5.96 -39.20
N ILE A 16 -14.05 6.50 -38.52
CA ILE A 16 -14.01 6.55 -37.05
C ILE A 16 -15.24 7.28 -36.49
N PHE A 17 -15.68 8.36 -37.16
CA PHE A 17 -16.87 9.11 -36.74
C PHE A 17 -18.13 8.23 -36.76
N GLU A 18 -18.34 7.45 -37.81
CA GLU A 18 -19.51 6.55 -37.91
C GLU A 18 -19.44 5.44 -36.87
N GLN A 19 -18.25 4.89 -36.58
CA GLN A 19 -18.06 3.90 -35.52
C GLN A 19 -18.40 4.47 -34.14
N VAL A 20 -17.89 5.67 -33.83
CA VAL A 20 -18.20 6.37 -32.57
C VAL A 20 -19.68 6.69 -32.46
N LEU A 21 -20.29 7.20 -33.53
CA LEU A 21 -21.72 7.54 -33.55
C LEU A 21 -22.60 6.31 -33.29
N PHE A 22 -22.24 5.15 -33.85
CA PHE A 22 -22.94 3.89 -33.57
C PHE A 22 -22.81 3.48 -32.10
N LEU A 23 -21.60 3.55 -31.53
CA LEU A 23 -21.35 3.15 -30.14
C LEU A 23 -22.03 4.08 -29.12
N ASP A 24 -21.99 5.40 -29.36
CA ASP A 24 -22.61 6.38 -28.47
C ASP A 24 -24.15 6.27 -28.47
N ASN A 25 -24.73 5.74 -29.55
CA ASN A 25 -26.19 5.53 -29.69
C ASN A 25 -26.62 4.07 -29.51
N ILE A 26 -25.76 3.19 -28.99
CA ILE A 26 -26.05 1.75 -28.93
C ILE A 26 -27.26 1.41 -28.04
N TYR A 27 -27.50 2.20 -26.99
CA TYR A 27 -28.61 1.98 -26.04
C TYR A 27 -29.88 2.77 -26.38
N THR A 28 -29.81 3.70 -27.34
CA THR A 28 -30.90 4.64 -27.67
C THR A 28 -31.41 4.48 -29.10
N SER A 29 -30.63 3.87 -30.00
CA SER A 29 -30.99 3.69 -31.40
C SER A 29 -31.72 2.37 -31.67
N ASP A 30 -32.63 2.40 -32.65
CA ASP A 30 -33.26 1.21 -33.22
C ASP A 30 -32.30 0.37 -34.09
N GLU A 31 -31.05 0.80 -34.29
CA GLU A 31 -30.09 0.08 -35.14
C GLU A 31 -29.50 -1.15 -34.44
N ALA A 32 -29.17 -1.04 -33.15
CA ALA A 32 -28.66 -2.15 -32.36
C ALA A 32 -29.74 -3.20 -32.05
N SER A 33 -31.00 -2.78 -31.91
CA SER A 33 -32.15 -3.68 -31.66
C SER A 33 -32.52 -4.54 -32.89
N GLN A 34 -31.99 -4.21 -34.07
CA GLN A 34 -32.17 -4.98 -35.30
C GLN A 34 -31.17 -6.13 -35.46
N LEU A 35 -30.19 -6.26 -34.58
CA LEU A 35 -29.22 -7.36 -34.56
C LEU A 35 -29.63 -8.39 -33.50
N SER A 36 -29.43 -9.67 -33.79
CA SER A 36 -29.46 -10.70 -32.76
C SER A 36 -28.28 -10.52 -31.79
N ALA A 37 -28.40 -11.06 -30.57
CA ALA A 37 -27.32 -10.97 -29.57
C ALA A 37 -25.97 -11.55 -30.07
N SER A 38 -26.02 -12.60 -30.91
CA SER A 38 -24.80 -13.17 -31.51
C SER A 38 -24.17 -12.21 -32.53
N GLU A 39 -24.98 -11.63 -33.42
CA GLU A 39 -24.51 -10.69 -34.43
C GLU A 39 -23.95 -9.41 -33.79
N LEU A 40 -24.64 -8.88 -32.77
CA LEU A 40 -24.18 -7.72 -32.01
C LEU A 40 -22.84 -8.01 -31.31
N SER A 41 -22.71 -9.19 -30.69
CA SER A 41 -21.44 -9.65 -30.12
C SER A 41 -20.34 -9.62 -31.19
N ASP A 42 -20.55 -10.27 -32.33
CA ASP A 42 -19.51 -10.37 -33.35
C ASP A 42 -19.10 -8.99 -33.92
N VAL A 43 -20.07 -8.09 -34.12
CA VAL A 43 -19.83 -6.69 -34.53
C VAL A 43 -18.99 -5.94 -33.48
N LEU A 44 -19.32 -6.05 -32.20
CA LEU A 44 -18.59 -5.34 -31.15
C LEU A 44 -17.17 -5.89 -30.96
N PHE A 45 -16.99 -7.22 -31.01
CA PHE A 45 -15.67 -7.84 -30.94
C PHE A 45 -14.79 -7.45 -32.12
N LEU A 46 -15.35 -7.35 -33.34
CA LEU A 46 -14.63 -6.81 -34.49
C LEU A 46 -14.06 -5.41 -34.21
N GLY A 47 -14.86 -4.52 -33.60
CA GLY A 47 -14.43 -3.18 -33.20
C GLY A 47 -13.37 -3.18 -32.10
N ALA A 48 -13.54 -3.99 -31.05
CA ALA A 48 -12.62 -4.09 -29.93
C ALA A 48 -11.21 -4.62 -30.33
N GLU A 49 -11.17 -5.58 -31.25
CA GLU A 49 -9.94 -6.24 -31.67
C GLU A 49 -9.23 -5.52 -32.82
N ASN A 50 -9.98 -4.95 -33.78
CA ASN A 50 -9.41 -4.51 -35.06
C ASN A 50 -9.42 -3.00 -35.30
N SER A 51 -10.18 -2.20 -34.53
CA SER A 51 -10.24 -0.76 -34.79
C SER A 51 -8.87 -0.09 -34.53
N PRO A 52 -8.38 0.78 -35.42
CA PRO A 52 -7.15 1.52 -35.18
C PRO A 52 -7.30 2.63 -34.13
N ASN A 53 -8.53 2.93 -33.69
CA ASN A 53 -8.83 4.00 -32.75
C ASN A 53 -9.04 3.44 -31.32
N LEU A 54 -8.26 3.93 -30.35
CA LEU A 54 -8.33 3.45 -28.96
C LEU A 54 -9.67 3.72 -28.28
N TYR A 55 -10.31 4.86 -28.55
CA TYR A 55 -11.64 5.16 -28.00
C TYR A 55 -12.67 4.14 -28.49
N VAL A 56 -12.69 3.83 -29.78
CA VAL A 56 -13.60 2.80 -30.34
C VAL A 56 -13.34 1.45 -29.66
N ARG A 57 -12.08 1.02 -29.55
CA ARG A 57 -11.73 -0.25 -28.89
C ARG A 57 -12.20 -0.29 -27.43
N ARG A 58 -11.92 0.77 -26.67
CA ARG A 58 -12.33 0.95 -25.27
C ARG A 58 -13.86 0.95 -25.12
N SER A 59 -14.58 1.64 -25.98
CA SER A 59 -16.05 1.72 -25.94
C SER A 59 -16.69 0.39 -26.30
N CYS A 60 -16.22 -0.30 -27.35
CA CYS A 60 -16.64 -1.66 -27.65
C CYS A 60 -16.40 -2.60 -26.46
N PHE A 61 -15.20 -2.58 -25.85
CA PHE A 61 -14.88 -3.37 -24.68
C PHE A 61 -15.84 -3.13 -23.51
N LYS A 62 -16.13 -1.85 -23.21
CA LYS A 62 -17.06 -1.46 -22.15
C LYS A 62 -18.45 -2.07 -22.41
N ILE A 63 -18.98 -1.86 -23.61
CA ILE A 63 -20.32 -2.34 -23.99
C ILE A 63 -20.38 -3.88 -23.97
N ILE A 64 -19.37 -4.56 -24.50
CA ILE A 64 -19.29 -6.03 -24.45
C ILE A 64 -19.34 -6.51 -22.99
N SER A 65 -18.58 -5.87 -22.11
CA SER A 65 -18.53 -6.22 -20.70
C SER A 65 -19.89 -6.00 -20.03
N ASP A 66 -20.50 -4.83 -20.20
CA ASP A 66 -21.81 -4.51 -19.64
C ASP A 66 -22.92 -5.47 -20.14
N LEU A 67 -22.96 -5.75 -21.44
CA LEU A 67 -23.93 -6.68 -22.02
C LEU A 67 -23.68 -8.14 -21.59
N THR A 68 -22.43 -8.52 -21.32
CA THR A 68 -22.10 -9.85 -20.76
C THR A 68 -22.55 -9.95 -19.31
N LEU A 69 -22.32 -8.92 -18.50
CA LEU A 69 -22.66 -8.90 -17.07
C LEU A 69 -24.19 -8.86 -16.84
N THR A 70 -24.94 -8.21 -17.73
CA THR A 70 -26.41 -8.24 -17.74
C THR A 70 -26.99 -9.54 -18.33
N GLY A 71 -26.15 -10.43 -18.87
CA GLY A 71 -26.58 -11.70 -19.47
C GLY A 71 -27.15 -11.58 -20.88
N MET A 72 -27.07 -10.41 -21.53
CA MET A 72 -27.46 -10.23 -22.93
C MET A 72 -26.51 -10.94 -23.90
N LEU A 73 -25.20 -10.97 -23.59
CA LEU A 73 -24.22 -11.78 -24.33
C LEU A 73 -23.96 -13.10 -23.60
N ALA A 74 -24.20 -14.21 -24.30
CA ALA A 74 -24.11 -15.55 -23.70
C ALA A 74 -22.66 -16.02 -23.46
N ASN A 75 -21.70 -15.60 -24.29
CA ASN A 75 -20.33 -16.13 -24.24
C ASN A 75 -19.43 -15.32 -23.30
N ARG A 76 -19.60 -15.58 -22.00
CA ARG A 76 -18.81 -14.94 -20.94
C ARG A 76 -17.30 -15.18 -21.06
N PHE A 77 -16.87 -16.38 -21.49
CA PHE A 77 -15.45 -16.71 -21.64
C PHE A 77 -14.77 -15.92 -22.77
N LYS A 78 -15.49 -15.58 -23.84
CA LYS A 78 -14.96 -14.71 -24.91
C LYS A 78 -14.67 -13.31 -24.38
N THR A 79 -15.59 -12.76 -23.56
CA THR A 79 -15.40 -11.47 -22.90
C THR A 79 -14.24 -11.52 -21.90
N ALA A 80 -14.15 -12.58 -21.09
CA ALA A 80 -13.02 -12.80 -20.18
C ALA A 80 -11.67 -12.86 -20.92
N GLY A 81 -11.63 -13.50 -22.09
CA GLY A 81 -10.45 -13.47 -22.98
C GLY A 81 -10.06 -12.05 -23.38
N LEU A 82 -11.03 -11.23 -23.79
CA LEU A 82 -10.78 -9.83 -24.15
C LEU A 82 -10.32 -8.97 -22.96
N VAL A 83 -10.85 -9.20 -21.75
CA VAL A 83 -10.36 -8.58 -20.51
C VAL A 83 -8.88 -8.90 -20.31
N ASN A 84 -8.51 -10.18 -20.45
CA ASN A 84 -7.12 -10.60 -20.33
C ASN A 84 -6.21 -10.00 -21.42
N ASP A 85 -6.69 -9.91 -22.66
CA ASP A 85 -5.92 -9.32 -23.76
C ASP A 85 -5.65 -7.83 -23.51
N PHE A 86 -6.64 -7.08 -23.04
CA PHE A 86 -6.47 -5.66 -22.72
C PHE A 86 -5.60 -5.45 -21.47
N LEU A 87 -5.68 -6.35 -20.48
CA LEU A 87 -4.81 -6.33 -19.29
C LEU A 87 -3.33 -6.53 -19.62
N ASN A 88 -3.03 -7.17 -20.75
CA ASN A 88 -1.67 -7.37 -21.26
C ASN A 88 -1.32 -6.39 -22.40
N SER A 89 -2.11 -5.36 -22.62
CA SER A 89 -1.84 -4.35 -23.65
C SER A 89 -0.79 -3.34 -23.19
N ASP A 90 0.09 -2.93 -24.11
CA ASP A 90 1.01 -1.82 -23.91
C ASP A 90 0.31 -0.44 -23.95
N GLN A 91 -0.99 -0.40 -24.26
CA GLN A 91 -1.78 0.84 -24.34
C GLN A 91 -2.47 1.12 -23.01
N GLU A 92 -2.04 2.18 -22.31
CA GLU A 92 -2.52 2.52 -20.96
C GLU A 92 -4.05 2.65 -20.87
N GLU A 93 -4.71 3.24 -21.87
CA GLU A 93 -6.16 3.43 -21.87
C GLU A 93 -6.94 2.09 -21.87
N LEU A 94 -6.43 1.08 -22.58
CA LEU A 94 -7.02 -0.25 -22.65
C LEU A 94 -6.74 -1.03 -21.36
N LEU A 95 -5.54 -0.88 -20.82
CA LEU A 95 -5.17 -1.44 -19.53
C LEU A 95 -6.06 -0.90 -18.40
N VAL A 96 -6.23 0.42 -18.30
CA VAL A 96 -7.06 1.06 -17.27
C VAL A 96 -8.51 0.57 -17.33
N ILE A 97 -9.13 0.52 -18.51
CA ILE A 97 -10.52 0.05 -18.60
C ILE A 97 -10.62 -1.45 -18.26
N SER A 98 -9.65 -2.27 -18.65
CA SER A 98 -9.64 -3.69 -18.30
C SER A 98 -9.51 -3.93 -16.80
N LEU A 99 -8.68 -3.14 -16.11
CA LEU A 99 -8.52 -3.20 -14.65
C LEU A 99 -9.82 -2.82 -13.91
N LYS A 100 -10.62 -1.89 -14.44
CA LYS A 100 -11.93 -1.55 -13.86
C LYS A 100 -12.93 -2.71 -13.96
N TYR A 101 -12.90 -3.47 -15.05
CA TYR A 101 -13.83 -4.58 -15.27
C TYR A 101 -13.34 -5.91 -14.69
N LEU A 102 -12.04 -6.07 -14.48
CA LEU A 102 -11.41 -7.30 -14.01
C LEU A 102 -12.10 -7.92 -12.77
N PRO A 103 -12.50 -7.17 -11.72
CA PRO A 103 -13.23 -7.73 -10.57
C PRO A 103 -14.54 -8.44 -10.90
N TYR A 104 -15.19 -8.09 -12.02
CA TYR A 104 -16.45 -8.68 -12.44
C TYR A 104 -16.28 -9.96 -13.27
N PHE A 105 -15.04 -10.33 -13.61
CA PHE A 105 -14.67 -11.53 -14.36
C PHE A 105 -13.69 -12.40 -13.56
N PRO A 106 -14.15 -13.05 -12.46
CA PRO A 106 -13.29 -13.83 -11.59
C PRO A 106 -12.56 -14.98 -12.28
N GLU A 107 -13.09 -15.49 -13.40
CA GLU A 107 -12.40 -16.47 -14.24
C GLU A 107 -11.06 -15.99 -14.82
N VAL A 108 -10.83 -14.67 -14.89
CA VAL A 108 -9.55 -14.07 -15.33
C VAL A 108 -8.55 -13.98 -14.17
N PHE A 109 -8.99 -14.16 -12.92
CA PHE A 109 -8.12 -14.12 -11.75
C PHE A 109 -7.33 -15.42 -11.58
N THR A 110 -6.19 -15.46 -12.26
CA THR A 110 -5.20 -16.52 -12.11
C THR A 110 -4.02 -16.06 -11.26
N ALA A 111 -3.17 -16.99 -10.81
CA ALA A 111 -1.90 -16.64 -10.15
C ALA A 111 -1.03 -15.72 -11.02
N GLN A 112 -1.05 -15.91 -12.35
CA GLN A 112 -0.35 -15.05 -13.30
C GLN A 112 -0.92 -13.63 -13.31
N THR A 113 -2.25 -13.50 -13.27
CA THR A 113 -2.94 -12.21 -13.18
C THR A 113 -2.58 -11.49 -11.88
N LYS A 114 -2.58 -12.20 -10.75
CA LYS A 114 -2.19 -11.67 -9.43
C LYS A 114 -0.76 -11.13 -9.45
N GLU A 115 0.18 -11.87 -10.05
CA GLU A 115 1.57 -11.42 -10.20
C GLU A 115 1.71 -10.21 -11.13
N ASN A 116 0.96 -10.19 -12.24
CA ASN A 116 0.95 -9.04 -13.13
C ASN A 116 0.42 -7.78 -12.43
N LEU A 117 -0.66 -7.90 -11.63
CA LEU A 117 -1.20 -6.79 -10.84
C LEU A 117 -0.19 -6.26 -9.83
N LYS A 118 0.56 -7.13 -9.14
CA LYS A 118 1.64 -6.72 -8.22
C LYS A 118 2.77 -5.98 -8.93
N ARG A 119 3.12 -6.40 -10.15
CA ARG A 119 4.12 -5.68 -10.96
C ARG A 119 3.60 -4.31 -11.40
N LEU A 120 2.33 -4.24 -11.80
CA LEU A 120 1.70 -3.01 -12.28
C LEU A 120 1.32 -2.05 -11.14
N SER A 121 1.26 -2.49 -9.88
CA SER A 121 1.08 -1.59 -8.74
C SER A 121 2.26 -0.63 -8.52
N ASP A 122 3.42 -0.91 -9.13
CA ASP A 122 4.59 -0.01 -9.14
C ASP A 122 4.66 0.84 -10.44
N SER A 123 3.57 0.88 -11.22
CA SER A 123 3.52 1.67 -12.45
C SER A 123 3.74 3.16 -12.18
N PRO A 124 4.47 3.89 -13.06
CA PRO A 124 4.57 5.35 -12.96
C PRO A 124 3.23 6.06 -13.22
N ASN A 125 2.27 5.39 -13.87
CA ASN A 125 0.92 5.89 -14.03
C ASN A 125 0.11 5.56 -12.75
N ALA A 126 -0.21 6.59 -11.99
CA ALA A 126 -0.87 6.47 -10.69
C ALA A 126 -2.28 5.86 -10.78
N ASP A 127 -3.02 6.06 -11.88
CA ASP A 127 -4.33 5.44 -12.08
C ASP A 127 -4.22 3.92 -12.27
N ILE A 128 -3.20 3.48 -13.03
CA ILE A 128 -2.91 2.04 -13.20
C ILE A 128 -2.48 1.44 -11.86
N ALA A 129 -1.50 2.06 -11.19
CA ALA A 129 -0.97 1.57 -9.93
C ALA A 129 -2.08 1.44 -8.86
N SER A 130 -2.85 2.50 -8.65
CA SER A 130 -3.92 2.54 -7.66
C SER A 130 -5.08 1.59 -8.01
N GLN A 131 -5.45 1.45 -9.29
CA GLN A 131 -6.47 0.49 -9.70
C GLN A 131 -6.02 -0.97 -9.54
N CYS A 132 -4.75 -1.29 -9.82
CA CYS A 132 -4.19 -2.62 -9.54
C CYS A 132 -4.29 -2.96 -8.04
N LEU A 133 -4.00 -2.00 -7.17
CA LEU A 133 -4.14 -2.16 -5.72
C LEU A 133 -5.61 -2.39 -5.30
N ILE A 134 -6.59 -1.69 -5.90
CA ILE A 134 -8.02 -2.01 -5.70
C ILE A 134 -8.32 -3.45 -6.10
N CYS A 135 -7.89 -3.89 -7.29
CA CYS A 135 -8.14 -5.25 -7.76
C CYS A 135 -7.52 -6.30 -6.82
N LEU A 136 -6.32 -6.06 -6.30
CA LEU A 136 -5.67 -6.93 -5.33
C LEU A 136 -6.41 -6.96 -3.98
N GLY A 137 -6.95 -5.82 -3.53
CA GLY A 137 -7.76 -5.75 -2.32
C GLY A 137 -9.09 -6.50 -2.46
N LEU A 138 -9.80 -6.29 -3.56
CA LEU A 138 -11.03 -7.04 -3.87
C LEU A 138 -10.75 -8.53 -4.02
N PHE A 139 -9.63 -8.89 -4.65
CA PHE A 139 -9.20 -10.28 -4.76
C PHE A 139 -9.03 -10.92 -3.38
N ALA A 140 -8.30 -10.26 -2.48
CA ALA A 140 -8.07 -10.77 -1.13
C ALA A 140 -9.39 -10.96 -0.34
N ILE A 141 -10.38 -10.07 -0.50
CA ILE A 141 -11.71 -10.25 0.13
C ILE A 141 -12.49 -11.42 -0.53
N SER A 142 -12.30 -11.63 -1.83
CA SER A 142 -13.02 -12.65 -2.60
C SER A 142 -12.35 -14.02 -2.61
N GLU A 143 -11.16 -14.18 -2.02
CA GLU A 143 -10.40 -15.44 -2.01
C GLU A 143 -11.17 -16.48 -1.19
N ASN A 144 -11.27 -17.72 -1.70
CA ASN A 144 -12.03 -18.79 -1.05
C ASN A 144 -11.41 -19.11 0.31
N ILE A 145 -12.20 -18.93 1.37
CA ILE A 145 -11.85 -19.28 2.73
C ILE A 145 -12.46 -20.65 3.03
N ASP A 146 -11.73 -21.53 3.72
CA ASP A 146 -12.33 -22.77 4.21
C ASP A 146 -13.43 -22.40 5.25
N GLY A 147 -14.66 -22.82 4.96
CA GLY A 147 -15.85 -22.41 5.73
C GLY A 147 -15.65 -22.57 7.24
N ASP A 148 -15.92 -21.47 7.97
CA ASP A 148 -15.75 -21.26 9.43
C ASP A 148 -14.35 -20.85 9.93
N ASP A 149 -13.33 -20.69 9.07
CA ASP A 149 -12.02 -20.18 9.52
C ASP A 149 -11.98 -18.64 9.65
N ILE A 150 -12.38 -18.15 10.82
CA ILE A 150 -12.30 -16.72 11.17
C ILE A 150 -10.85 -16.18 11.14
N LYS A 151 -9.84 -17.03 11.32
CA LYS A 151 -8.44 -16.58 11.28
C LYS A 151 -8.07 -16.27 9.84
N GLU A 152 -8.26 -17.22 8.93
CA GLU A 152 -8.03 -17.01 7.49
C GLU A 152 -8.80 -15.79 6.97
N LEU A 153 -10.04 -15.60 7.44
CA LEU A 153 -10.80 -14.38 7.16
C LEU A 153 -10.07 -13.11 7.64
N ILE A 154 -9.66 -13.05 8.91
CA ILE A 154 -8.93 -11.89 9.45
C ILE A 154 -7.65 -11.64 8.64
N GLU A 155 -6.96 -12.69 8.20
CA GLU A 155 -5.74 -12.56 7.42
C GLU A 155 -5.99 -11.91 6.05
N ASN A 156 -7.01 -12.40 5.35
CA ASN A 156 -7.44 -11.85 4.07
C ASN A 156 -7.91 -10.39 4.19
N LEU A 157 -8.65 -10.06 5.25
CA LEU A 157 -9.11 -8.69 5.52
C LEU A 157 -7.93 -7.74 5.74
N GLN A 158 -6.88 -8.16 6.46
CA GLN A 158 -5.71 -7.32 6.68
C GLN A 158 -4.86 -7.15 5.42
N GLN A 159 -4.72 -8.21 4.63
CA GLN A 159 -4.04 -8.11 3.35
C GLN A 159 -4.79 -7.17 2.39
N ALA A 160 -6.12 -7.25 2.36
CA ALA A 160 -6.97 -6.31 1.62
C ALA A 160 -6.81 -4.88 2.13
N GLN A 161 -6.76 -4.68 3.46
CA GLN A 161 -6.58 -3.37 4.08
C GLN A 161 -5.28 -2.71 3.63
N ARG A 162 -4.17 -3.45 3.57
CA ARG A 162 -2.88 -2.95 3.07
C ARG A 162 -2.99 -2.47 1.62
N TYR A 163 -3.66 -3.22 0.77
CA TYR A 163 -3.85 -2.84 -0.63
C TYR A 163 -4.74 -1.61 -0.79
N PHE A 164 -5.88 -1.53 -0.09
CA PHE A 164 -6.74 -0.35 -0.17
C PHE A 164 -6.08 0.89 0.45
N GLN A 165 -5.30 0.74 1.52
CA GLN A 165 -4.54 1.86 2.09
C GLN A 165 -3.52 2.38 1.07
N ALA A 166 -2.72 1.50 0.46
CA ALA A 166 -1.78 1.89 -0.59
C ALA A 166 -2.49 2.51 -1.81
N ALA A 167 -3.67 2.02 -2.19
CA ALA A 167 -4.49 2.62 -3.24
C ALA A 167 -4.94 4.04 -2.87
N SER A 168 -5.36 4.26 -1.63
CA SER A 168 -5.75 5.57 -1.11
C SER A 168 -4.58 6.55 -1.05
N ASP A 169 -3.38 6.07 -0.73
CA ASP A 169 -2.19 6.91 -0.57
C ASP A 169 -1.53 7.26 -1.91
N SER A 170 -1.80 6.48 -2.96
CA SER A 170 -1.18 6.68 -4.29
C SER A 170 -1.86 7.74 -5.14
N VAL A 171 -3.16 8.00 -4.96
CA VAL A 171 -3.93 8.99 -5.74
C VAL A 171 -4.91 9.74 -4.84
N GLU A 172 -4.90 11.07 -4.92
CA GLU A 172 -5.91 11.90 -4.24
C GLU A 172 -7.32 11.57 -4.75
N ASN A 173 -8.30 11.50 -3.84
CA ASN A 173 -9.72 11.24 -4.15
C ASN A 173 -10.08 9.80 -4.60
N ARG A 174 -9.32 8.79 -4.16
CA ARG A 174 -9.72 7.35 -4.19
C ARG A 174 -10.75 7.03 -3.10
N ASP A 175 -11.94 7.61 -3.27
CA ASP A 175 -13.08 7.39 -2.38
C ASP A 175 -13.59 5.93 -2.37
N ASP A 176 -13.28 5.14 -3.41
CA ASP A 176 -13.54 3.69 -3.46
C ASP A 176 -12.65 2.93 -2.48
N ALA A 177 -11.35 3.22 -2.47
CA ALA A 177 -10.42 2.67 -1.50
C ALA A 177 -10.86 3.00 -0.07
N ALA A 178 -11.23 4.26 0.18
CA ALA A 178 -11.73 4.70 1.48
C ALA A 178 -13.02 3.96 1.89
N TYR A 179 -13.94 3.74 0.95
CA TYR A 179 -15.15 2.96 1.19
C TYR A 179 -14.83 1.51 1.60
N TYR A 180 -13.93 0.83 0.86
CA TYR A 180 -13.53 -0.53 1.21
C TYR A 180 -12.70 -0.61 2.50
N LEU A 181 -11.93 0.43 2.86
CA LEU A 181 -11.27 0.50 4.17
C LEU A 181 -12.27 0.57 5.32
N LEU A 182 -13.31 1.40 5.17
CA LEU A 182 -14.40 1.50 6.17
C LEU A 182 -15.16 0.18 6.28
N LEU A 183 -15.38 -0.50 5.15
CA LEU A 183 -15.96 -1.84 5.11
C LEU A 183 -15.14 -2.78 5.98
N LEU A 184 -13.84 -2.93 5.69
CA LEU A 184 -12.94 -3.81 6.43
C LEU A 184 -12.88 -3.47 7.93
N GLN A 185 -12.88 -2.19 8.29
CA GLN A 185 -12.89 -1.76 9.68
C GLN A 185 -14.18 -2.14 10.42
N TRP A 186 -15.34 -1.96 9.77
CA TRP A 186 -16.63 -2.35 10.34
C TRP A 186 -16.68 -3.85 10.63
N ILE A 187 -16.18 -4.63 9.68
CA ILE A 187 -16.09 -6.09 9.77
C ILE A 187 -15.27 -6.53 10.97
N LEU A 188 -14.06 -5.98 11.10
CA LEU A 188 -13.17 -6.32 12.21
C LEU A 188 -13.80 -5.95 13.56
N ALA A 189 -14.49 -4.80 13.64
CA ALA A 189 -15.22 -4.38 14.83
C ALA A 189 -16.35 -5.36 15.20
N ALA A 190 -17.08 -5.89 14.21
CA ALA A 190 -18.13 -6.89 14.43
C ALA A 190 -17.54 -8.23 14.92
N ILE A 191 -16.40 -8.67 14.39
CA ILE A 191 -15.73 -9.92 14.80
C ILE A 191 -15.29 -9.88 16.26
N VAL A 192 -14.81 -8.73 16.74
CA VAL A 192 -14.35 -8.54 18.14
C VAL A 192 -15.47 -8.09 19.09
N ASP A 193 -16.72 -8.05 18.64
CA ASP A 193 -17.88 -7.59 19.42
C ASP A 193 -17.72 -6.15 20.00
N ASN A 194 -17.06 -5.25 19.25
CA ASN A 194 -16.96 -3.82 19.61
C ASN A 194 -18.07 -3.01 18.92
N ALA A 195 -19.19 -2.87 19.62
CA ALA A 195 -20.36 -2.17 19.07
C ALA A 195 -20.17 -0.68 18.84
N THR A 196 -19.36 0.00 19.67
CA THR A 196 -19.14 1.45 19.50
C THR A 196 -18.40 1.71 18.19
N ASP A 197 -17.31 0.98 17.96
CA ASP A 197 -16.57 1.06 16.70
C ASP A 197 -17.47 0.63 15.52
N SER A 198 -18.25 -0.43 15.69
CA SER A 198 -19.17 -0.90 14.65
C SER A 198 -20.18 0.19 14.23
N ASP A 199 -20.77 0.92 15.18
CA ASP A 199 -21.71 2.03 14.91
C ASP A 199 -21.02 3.20 14.21
N GLU A 200 -19.82 3.57 14.67
CA GLU A 200 -19.03 4.65 14.09
C GLU A 200 -18.64 4.34 12.65
N LYS A 201 -18.15 3.11 12.38
CA LYS A 201 -17.74 2.69 11.04
C LYS A 201 -18.92 2.55 10.09
N LEU A 202 -20.07 2.04 10.55
CA LEU A 202 -21.27 1.97 9.71
C LEU A 202 -21.75 3.37 9.30
N SER A 203 -21.77 4.30 10.26
CA SER A 203 -22.15 5.70 10.01
C SER A 203 -21.19 6.38 9.03
N ALA A 204 -19.89 6.10 9.13
CA ALA A 204 -18.89 6.60 8.19
C ALA A 204 -19.06 5.99 6.79
N LEU A 205 -19.40 4.70 6.71
CA LEU A 205 -19.61 3.99 5.45
C LEU A 205 -20.86 4.49 4.71
N GLU A 206 -21.95 4.78 5.43
CA GLU A 206 -23.13 5.43 4.86
C GLU A 206 -22.80 6.82 4.27
N LYS A 207 -22.02 7.64 5.00
CA LYS A 207 -21.57 8.94 4.52
C LYS A 207 -20.69 8.81 3.27
N ALA A 208 -19.78 7.84 3.25
CA ALA A 208 -18.92 7.57 2.09
C ALA A 208 -19.75 7.15 0.86
N LEU A 209 -20.76 6.29 1.05
CA LEU A 209 -21.65 5.87 -0.03
C LEU A 209 -22.47 7.04 -0.59
N LEU A 210 -23.02 7.90 0.28
CA LEU A 210 -23.76 9.10 -0.14
C LEU A 210 -22.86 10.05 -0.94
N LEU A 211 -21.62 10.25 -0.50
CA LEU A 211 -20.66 11.09 -1.22
C LEU A 211 -20.36 10.51 -2.61
N ARG A 212 -20.12 9.20 -2.72
CA ARG A 212 -19.85 8.51 -4.00
C ARG A 212 -21.03 8.60 -4.96
N ASN A 213 -22.27 8.53 -4.45
CA ASN A 213 -23.47 8.64 -5.27
C ASN A 213 -23.63 10.02 -5.93
N LEU A 214 -23.10 11.10 -5.33
CA LEU A 214 -23.16 12.45 -5.90
C LEU A 214 -22.30 12.62 -7.17
N TYR A 215 -21.35 11.72 -7.43
CA TYR A 215 -20.37 11.85 -8.51
C TYR A 215 -20.59 10.87 -9.67
N GLU A 216 -21.76 10.22 -9.79
CA GLU A 216 -22.13 9.28 -10.88
C GLU A 216 -20.97 8.34 -11.29
N ARG A 217 -20.42 7.58 -10.32
CA ARG A 217 -19.25 6.71 -10.53
C ARG A 217 -19.63 5.28 -10.94
N ASP A 218 -18.76 4.64 -11.73
CA ASP A 218 -18.85 3.20 -12.02
C ASP A 218 -18.79 2.38 -10.71
N GLY A 219 -19.55 1.28 -10.61
CA GLY A 219 -19.49 0.34 -9.48
C GLY A 219 -20.41 0.61 -8.28
N LEU A 220 -21.20 1.69 -8.29
CA LEU A 220 -22.14 2.06 -7.21
C LEU A 220 -23.17 0.96 -6.84
N GLU A 221 -23.55 0.10 -7.79
CA GLU A 221 -24.47 -1.02 -7.55
C GLU A 221 -23.89 -2.00 -6.53
N LEU A 222 -22.62 -2.40 -6.69
CA LEU A 222 -21.95 -3.32 -5.78
C LEU A 222 -21.84 -2.70 -4.39
N ASP A 223 -21.37 -1.45 -4.31
CA ASP A 223 -21.20 -0.74 -3.04
C ASP A 223 -22.54 -0.65 -2.30
N PHE A 224 -23.64 -0.33 -3.00
CA PHE A 224 -24.97 -0.28 -2.41
C PHE A 224 -25.44 -1.65 -1.90
N LEU A 225 -25.22 -2.73 -2.65
CA LEU A 225 -25.57 -4.09 -2.21
C LEU A 225 -24.79 -4.49 -0.96
N ILE A 226 -23.48 -4.22 -0.95
CA ILE A 226 -22.59 -4.42 0.22
C ILE A 226 -23.14 -3.66 1.43
N PHE A 227 -23.48 -2.38 1.27
CA PHE A 227 -24.04 -1.57 2.36
C PHE A 227 -25.35 -2.14 2.91
N LYS A 228 -26.25 -2.58 2.02
CA LYS A 228 -27.52 -3.19 2.43
C LYS A 228 -27.31 -4.49 3.21
N MET A 229 -26.38 -5.33 2.76
CA MET A 229 -26.01 -6.54 3.50
C MET A 229 -25.49 -6.21 4.90
N ILE A 230 -24.54 -5.29 5.00
CA ILE A 230 -23.96 -4.85 6.28
C ILE A 230 -25.02 -4.31 7.22
N ARG A 231 -25.94 -3.48 6.72
CA ARG A 231 -26.98 -2.88 7.55
C ARG A 231 -27.88 -3.94 8.19
N ASN A 232 -28.21 -4.99 7.45
CA ASN A 232 -29.05 -6.07 7.97
C ASN A 232 -28.28 -7.01 8.90
N ILE A 233 -27.01 -7.30 8.61
CA ILE A 233 -26.13 -8.04 9.53
C ILE A 233 -25.94 -7.25 10.84
N LYS A 234 -25.74 -5.94 10.77
CA LYS A 234 -25.65 -5.05 11.93
C LYS A 234 -26.93 -5.09 12.75
N SER A 235 -28.09 -5.04 12.10
CA SER A 235 -29.38 -5.13 12.80
C SER A 235 -29.52 -6.47 13.55
N SER A 236 -29.08 -7.58 12.94
CA SER A 236 -29.01 -8.88 13.63
C SER A 236 -28.05 -8.82 14.82
N TYR A 237 -26.84 -8.30 14.63
CA TYR A 237 -25.83 -8.13 15.69
C TYR A 237 -26.37 -7.34 16.89
N ASP A 238 -27.00 -6.19 16.67
CA ASP A 238 -27.53 -5.34 17.74
C ASP A 238 -28.61 -6.04 18.57
N MET A 239 -29.48 -6.81 17.92
CA MET A 239 -30.49 -7.59 18.61
C MET A 239 -29.86 -8.73 19.43
N LEU A 240 -28.88 -9.41 18.85
CA LEU A 240 -28.25 -10.60 19.40
C LEU A 240 -27.46 -10.33 20.69
N ARG A 241 -26.88 -9.13 20.84
CA ARG A 241 -26.09 -8.77 22.03
C ARG A 241 -26.87 -8.87 23.35
N SER A 242 -28.20 -8.77 23.30
CA SER A 242 -29.07 -8.92 24.48
C SER A 242 -29.85 -10.23 24.48
N SER A 243 -29.37 -11.28 23.78
CA SER A 243 -30.07 -12.55 23.60
C SER A 243 -30.46 -13.23 24.91
N GLU A 244 -29.59 -13.15 25.91
CA GLU A 244 -29.81 -13.70 27.26
C GLU A 244 -30.97 -13.01 27.98
N GLU A 245 -31.23 -11.74 27.67
CA GLU A 245 -32.27 -10.90 28.30
C GLU A 245 -33.63 -10.99 27.59
N TRP A 246 -33.73 -11.71 26.47
CA TRP A 246 -34.98 -11.78 25.71
C TRP A 246 -36.09 -12.47 26.49
N LEU A 247 -37.11 -11.69 26.89
CA LEU A 247 -38.32 -12.21 27.54
C LEU A 247 -39.20 -13.01 26.56
N ASP A 248 -39.44 -12.45 25.37
CA ASP A 248 -40.15 -13.13 24.29
C ASP A 248 -39.17 -13.69 23.26
N PHE A 249 -38.60 -14.84 23.59
CA PHE A 249 -37.60 -15.52 22.75
C PHE A 249 -38.14 -15.86 21.35
N SER A 250 -39.41 -16.27 21.24
CA SER A 250 -40.02 -16.67 19.97
C SER A 250 -40.13 -15.50 19.01
N THR A 251 -40.59 -14.34 19.51
CA THR A 251 -40.71 -13.13 18.69
C THR A 251 -39.34 -12.66 18.22
N ASN A 252 -38.33 -12.62 19.09
CA ASN A 252 -36.98 -12.18 18.71
C ASN A 252 -36.33 -13.09 17.65
N VAL A 253 -36.47 -14.42 17.79
CA VAL A 253 -35.95 -15.36 16.77
C VAL A 253 -36.66 -15.19 15.42
N ARG A 254 -37.97 -14.86 15.41
CA ARG A 254 -38.67 -14.57 14.15
C ARG A 254 -38.18 -13.29 13.49
N VAL A 255 -37.90 -12.23 14.25
CA VAL A 255 -37.31 -11.01 13.69
C VAL A 255 -35.95 -11.30 13.07
N LEU A 256 -35.11 -12.14 13.70
CA LEU A 256 -33.85 -12.59 13.10
C LEU A 256 -34.06 -13.40 11.82
N MET A 257 -35.10 -14.23 11.76
CA MET A 257 -35.46 -14.97 10.55
C MET A 257 -35.85 -14.01 9.41
N ASP A 258 -36.62 -12.96 9.72
CA ASP A 258 -37.03 -11.94 8.75
C ASP A 258 -35.80 -11.16 8.22
N LEU A 259 -34.89 -10.76 9.11
CA LEU A 259 -33.61 -10.13 8.73
C LEU A 259 -32.76 -11.06 7.85
N ASN A 260 -32.68 -12.35 8.18
CA ASN A 260 -31.98 -13.33 7.37
C ASN A 260 -32.62 -13.52 6.00
N ALA A 261 -33.96 -13.47 5.91
CA ALA A 261 -34.68 -13.54 4.64
C ALA A 261 -34.38 -12.30 3.76
N GLU A 262 -34.31 -11.10 4.34
CA GLU A 262 -33.90 -9.90 3.61
C GLU A 262 -32.46 -10.00 3.09
N ILE A 263 -31.53 -10.54 3.89
CA ILE A 263 -30.17 -10.87 3.43
C ILE A 263 -30.22 -11.82 2.23
N GLY A 264 -31.09 -12.85 2.29
CA GLY A 264 -31.32 -13.79 1.18
C GLY A 264 -31.79 -13.14 -0.13
N LEU A 265 -32.54 -12.03 -0.05
CA LEU A 265 -32.92 -11.24 -1.24
C LEU A 265 -31.69 -10.58 -1.90
N TYR A 266 -30.74 -10.08 -1.12
CA TYR A 266 -29.52 -9.49 -1.66
C TYR A 266 -28.58 -10.54 -2.25
N ARG A 267 -28.51 -11.73 -1.62
CA ARG A 267 -27.76 -12.88 -2.16
C ARG A 267 -28.29 -13.40 -3.50
N SER A 268 -29.59 -13.25 -3.73
CA SER A 268 -30.25 -13.69 -4.96
C SER A 268 -30.31 -12.61 -6.05
N PHE A 269 -29.67 -11.46 -5.83
CA PHE A 269 -29.67 -10.35 -6.77
C PHE A 269 -28.98 -10.72 -8.11
N ASN A 270 -29.62 -10.34 -9.23
CA ASN A 270 -29.20 -10.67 -10.59
C ASN A 270 -28.77 -9.42 -11.39
N GLY A 271 -27.85 -8.62 -10.85
CA GLY A 271 -27.24 -7.49 -11.57
C GLY A 271 -25.79 -7.74 -11.97
N ASN A 272 -25.12 -6.68 -12.43
CA ASN A 272 -23.78 -6.77 -13.02
C ASN A 272 -22.73 -7.29 -12.03
N ALA A 273 -22.94 -6.96 -10.75
CA ALA A 273 -22.06 -7.35 -9.67
C ALA A 273 -22.28 -8.78 -9.13
N LYS A 274 -23.23 -9.56 -9.67
CA LYS A 274 -23.65 -10.86 -9.08
C LYS A 274 -22.48 -11.80 -8.77
N GLY A 275 -21.55 -11.98 -9.71
CA GLY A 275 -20.43 -12.92 -9.55
C GLY A 275 -19.51 -12.52 -8.38
N LEU A 276 -19.11 -11.25 -8.36
CA LEU A 276 -18.27 -10.70 -7.30
C LEU A 276 -18.99 -10.65 -5.96
N MET A 277 -20.24 -10.20 -5.94
CA MET A 277 -21.05 -10.14 -4.73
C MET A 277 -21.27 -11.51 -4.11
N LYS A 278 -21.48 -12.55 -4.94
CA LYS A 278 -21.55 -13.92 -4.47
C LYS A 278 -20.23 -14.37 -3.83
N SER A 279 -19.10 -14.09 -4.48
CA SER A 279 -17.78 -14.42 -3.92
C SER A 279 -17.53 -13.72 -2.58
N ILE A 280 -17.91 -12.45 -2.48
CA ILE A 280 -17.85 -11.71 -1.21
C ILE A 280 -18.82 -12.34 -0.19
N ASP A 281 -20.06 -12.64 -0.54
CA ASP A 281 -21.01 -13.25 0.42
C ASP A 281 -20.58 -14.62 0.94
N ASP A 282 -20.15 -15.51 0.03
CA ASP A 282 -19.74 -16.87 0.36
C ASP A 282 -18.53 -16.87 1.32
N ASN A 283 -17.55 -15.98 1.09
CA ASN A 283 -16.30 -15.96 1.85
C ASN A 283 -16.34 -15.02 3.07
N PHE A 284 -17.08 -13.92 2.95
CA PHE A 284 -17.05 -12.82 3.89
C PHE A 284 -18.31 -12.74 4.76
N PHE A 285 -19.47 -12.42 4.15
CA PHE A 285 -20.68 -12.11 4.92
C PHE A 285 -21.26 -13.33 5.62
N SER A 286 -21.25 -14.50 4.98
CA SER A 286 -21.74 -15.74 5.56
C SER A 286 -20.92 -16.14 6.79
N THR A 287 -19.59 -15.99 6.72
CA THR A 287 -18.66 -16.27 7.83
C THR A 287 -18.89 -15.34 9.02
N VAL A 288 -19.07 -14.03 8.77
CA VAL A 288 -19.38 -13.06 9.83
C VAL A 288 -20.76 -13.30 10.45
N GLU A 289 -21.77 -13.59 9.64
CA GLU A 289 -23.11 -13.94 10.12
C GLU A 289 -23.06 -15.19 11.03
N ALA A 290 -22.38 -16.25 10.60
CA ALA A 290 -22.19 -17.47 11.39
C ALA A 290 -21.49 -17.20 12.72
N HIS A 291 -20.41 -16.40 12.70
CA HIS A 291 -19.68 -16.01 13.90
C HIS A 291 -20.54 -15.22 14.89
N ILE A 292 -21.27 -14.22 14.42
CA ILE A 292 -22.16 -13.40 15.27
C ILE A 292 -23.23 -14.28 15.94
N TYR A 293 -23.87 -15.19 15.20
CA TYR A 293 -24.83 -16.12 15.80
C TYR A 293 -24.17 -17.05 16.81
N LYS A 294 -22.99 -17.60 16.49
CA LYS A 294 -22.25 -18.49 17.39
C LYS A 294 -21.93 -17.77 18.71
N VAL A 295 -21.35 -16.58 18.65
CA VAL A 295 -20.96 -15.79 19.85
C VAL A 295 -22.15 -15.52 20.76
N HIS A 296 -23.30 -15.12 20.19
CA HIS A 296 -24.42 -14.63 21.01
C HIS A 296 -25.56 -15.65 21.26
N LEU A 297 -25.68 -16.72 20.48
CA LEU A 297 -26.78 -17.70 20.62
C LEU A 297 -26.34 -19.10 21.05
N GLN A 298 -25.04 -19.40 21.11
CA GLN A 298 -24.57 -20.73 21.51
C GLN A 298 -25.09 -21.12 22.92
N ALA A 299 -25.07 -20.20 23.89
CA ALA A 299 -25.63 -20.43 25.22
C ALA A 299 -27.15 -20.69 25.20
N GLU A 300 -27.83 -20.19 24.17
CA GLU A 300 -29.28 -20.27 23.96
C GLU A 300 -29.72 -21.54 23.20
N LYS A 301 -28.80 -22.45 22.85
CA LYS A 301 -29.07 -23.70 22.10
C LYS A 301 -30.24 -24.50 22.67
N LYS A 302 -30.39 -24.55 24.01
CA LYS A 302 -31.53 -25.23 24.66
C LYS A 302 -32.87 -24.53 24.39
N ARG A 303 -32.92 -23.20 24.42
CA ARG A 303 -34.12 -22.40 24.14
C ARG A 303 -34.50 -22.49 22.66
N LEU A 304 -33.51 -22.48 21.76
CA LEU A 304 -33.69 -22.71 20.32
C LEU A 304 -34.30 -24.09 20.03
N ASN A 305 -33.73 -25.16 20.60
CA ASN A 305 -34.25 -26.52 20.40
C ASN A 305 -35.68 -26.70 20.94
N LYS A 306 -36.02 -26.03 22.04
CA LYS A 306 -37.39 -26.02 22.57
C LYS A 306 -38.34 -25.31 21.61
N LEU A 307 -37.96 -24.15 21.07
CA LEU A 307 -38.75 -23.42 20.08
C LEU A 307 -38.96 -24.23 18.80
N LYS A 308 -37.92 -24.90 18.31
CA LYS A 308 -37.96 -25.78 17.12
C LYS A 308 -39.08 -26.83 17.21
N SER A 309 -39.26 -27.44 18.38
CA SER A 309 -40.25 -28.52 18.59
C SER A 309 -41.72 -28.12 18.37
N ALA A 310 -42.03 -26.82 18.40
CA ALA A 310 -43.37 -26.27 18.26
C ALA A 310 -43.48 -25.25 17.10
N ALA A 311 -42.46 -25.16 16.25
CA ALA A 311 -42.34 -24.18 15.18
C ALA A 311 -42.94 -24.66 13.84
N LYS A 312 -43.15 -23.72 12.92
CA LYS A 312 -43.48 -24.01 11.50
C LYS A 312 -42.19 -24.34 10.74
N GLU A 313 -42.33 -24.99 9.59
CA GLU A 313 -41.22 -25.47 8.74
C GLU A 313 -40.13 -24.41 8.49
N ASP A 314 -40.49 -23.20 8.05
CA ASP A 314 -39.50 -22.15 7.75
C ASP A 314 -38.65 -21.76 8.97
N LEU A 315 -39.28 -21.68 10.15
CA LEU A 315 -38.60 -21.37 11.40
C LEU A 315 -37.76 -22.57 11.89
N ILE A 316 -38.17 -23.80 11.60
CA ILE A 316 -37.37 -25.01 11.85
C ILE A 316 -36.08 -24.96 11.03
N GLN A 317 -36.19 -24.68 9.72
CA GLN A 317 -35.04 -24.59 8.82
C GLN A 317 -34.08 -23.47 9.24
N PHE A 318 -34.60 -22.32 9.66
CA PHE A 318 -33.78 -21.23 10.18
C PHE A 318 -33.04 -21.59 11.48
N ILE A 319 -33.73 -22.22 12.43
CA ILE A 319 -33.10 -22.68 13.68
C ILE A 319 -32.03 -23.75 13.38
N ASP A 320 -32.27 -24.64 12.42
CA ASP A 320 -31.30 -25.65 12.01
C ASP A 320 -30.06 -25.04 11.35
N LYS A 321 -30.25 -24.02 10.51
CA LYS A 321 -29.14 -23.23 9.98
C LYS A 321 -28.30 -22.62 11.09
N ILE A 322 -28.92 -21.90 12.04
CA ILE A 322 -28.18 -21.25 13.15
C ILE A 322 -27.47 -22.28 14.03
N THR A 323 -28.19 -23.31 14.45
CA THR A 323 -27.63 -24.31 15.38
C THR A 323 -26.54 -25.17 14.72
N GLY A 324 -26.52 -25.23 13.39
CA GLY A 324 -25.42 -25.81 12.60
C GLY A 324 -24.09 -25.07 12.76
N PHE A 325 -24.09 -23.77 13.13
CA PHE A 325 -22.85 -23.01 13.39
C PHE A 325 -22.26 -23.26 14.78
N PHE A 326 -22.98 -23.93 15.67
CA PHE A 326 -22.55 -24.11 17.05
C PHE A 326 -21.64 -25.33 17.18
N PRO A 327 -20.52 -25.24 17.91
CA PRO A 327 -19.65 -26.39 18.12
C PRO A 327 -20.38 -27.48 18.91
N ASP A 328 -20.00 -28.74 18.64
CA ASP A 328 -20.55 -29.91 19.35
C ASP A 328 -20.06 -30.01 20.80
N ALA A 329 -18.92 -29.41 21.11
CA ALA A 329 -18.31 -29.37 22.45
C ALA A 329 -17.86 -27.95 22.81
N GLU A 330 -17.85 -27.63 24.11
CA GLU A 330 -17.25 -26.39 24.62
C GLU A 330 -15.75 -26.35 24.28
N GLN A 331 -15.30 -25.24 23.67
CA GLN A 331 -13.89 -25.05 23.36
C GLN A 331 -13.13 -24.66 24.64
N PRO A 332 -12.08 -25.39 25.03
CA PRO A 332 -11.39 -25.19 26.31
C PRO A 332 -10.58 -23.89 26.39
N ASN A 333 -10.25 -23.26 25.25
CA ASN A 333 -9.65 -21.93 25.18
C ASN A 333 -10.47 -21.11 24.16
N PRO A 334 -11.28 -20.12 24.59
CA PRO A 334 -11.98 -19.25 23.65
C PRO A 334 -10.98 -18.42 22.83
N GLU A 335 -11.28 -18.21 21.55
CA GLU A 335 -10.47 -17.39 20.65
C GLU A 335 -10.45 -15.93 21.11
N ASN A 336 -9.28 -15.28 21.04
CA ASN A 336 -9.12 -13.85 21.32
C ASN A 336 -8.78 -13.13 20.01
N TYR A 337 -9.81 -12.81 19.24
CA TYR A 337 -9.68 -12.18 17.93
C TYR A 337 -9.10 -10.75 18.02
N GLU A 338 -9.33 -10.02 19.11
CA GLU A 338 -8.73 -8.69 19.32
C GLU A 338 -7.19 -8.79 19.39
N LEU A 339 -6.68 -9.77 20.13
CA LEU A 339 -5.25 -10.05 20.19
C LEU A 339 -4.72 -10.51 18.83
N LEU A 340 -5.43 -11.40 18.13
CA LEU A 340 -5.05 -11.87 16.79
C LEU A 340 -4.88 -10.69 15.83
N ILE A 341 -5.91 -9.83 15.74
CA ILE A 341 -5.93 -8.65 14.88
C ILE A 341 -4.77 -7.72 15.23
N SER A 342 -4.59 -7.41 16.51
CA SER A 342 -3.52 -6.52 16.99
C SER A 342 -2.12 -7.05 16.65
N LEU A 343 -1.89 -8.35 16.84
CA LEU A 343 -0.61 -8.98 16.55
C LEU A 343 -0.34 -9.00 15.04
N GLN A 344 -1.34 -9.34 14.23
CA GLN A 344 -1.15 -9.39 12.79
C GLN A 344 -1.01 -7.99 12.16
N GLN A 345 -1.74 -6.99 12.65
CA GLN A 345 -1.59 -5.60 12.18
C GLN A 345 -0.17 -5.09 12.42
N LYS A 346 0.42 -5.45 13.56
CA LYS A 346 1.74 -4.97 13.96
C LYS A 346 2.88 -5.80 13.41
N PHE A 347 2.72 -7.12 13.32
CA PHE A 347 3.82 -8.06 13.04
C PHE A 347 3.59 -8.96 11.82
N GLY A 348 2.48 -8.82 11.10
CA GLY A 348 2.15 -9.65 9.94
C GLY A 348 2.08 -11.15 10.26
N ASP A 349 2.63 -11.98 9.37
CA ASP A 349 2.63 -13.45 9.47
C ASP A 349 3.29 -13.97 10.76
N ASP A 350 4.31 -13.26 11.25
CA ASP A 350 4.93 -13.57 12.54
C ASP A 350 3.95 -13.39 13.70
N GLY A 351 3.09 -12.36 13.62
CA GLY A 351 2.01 -12.10 14.57
C GLY A 351 1.01 -13.24 14.68
N ILE A 352 0.59 -13.79 13.52
CA ILE A 352 -0.28 -14.98 13.44
C ILE A 352 0.42 -16.18 14.08
N ALA A 353 1.67 -16.45 13.70
CA ALA A 353 2.42 -17.60 14.20
C ALA A 353 2.60 -17.52 15.73
N ALA A 354 2.81 -16.32 16.27
CA ALA A 354 2.84 -16.09 17.71
C ALA A 354 1.49 -16.33 18.37
N TYR A 355 0.39 -15.81 17.80
CA TYR A 355 -0.96 -16.06 18.29
C TYR A 355 -1.26 -17.56 18.38
N GLN A 356 -0.93 -18.33 17.34
CA GLN A 356 -1.10 -19.79 17.33
C GLN A 356 -0.31 -20.48 18.46
N LYS A 357 0.90 -20.02 18.78
CA LYS A 357 1.68 -20.54 19.91
C LYS A 357 1.05 -20.22 21.26
N ILE A 358 0.42 -19.04 21.39
CA ILE A 358 -0.28 -18.60 22.61
C ILE A 358 -1.51 -19.47 22.85
N ILE A 359 -2.41 -19.63 21.86
CA ILE A 359 -3.65 -20.40 22.03
C ILE A 359 -3.40 -21.88 22.28
N ASN A 360 -2.33 -22.42 21.70
CA ASN A 360 -1.92 -23.82 21.87
C ASN A 360 -1.15 -24.06 23.19
N LYS A 361 -0.97 -23.02 24.02
CA LYS A 361 -0.17 -23.05 25.26
C LYS A 361 1.28 -23.53 25.06
N ASN A 362 1.78 -23.41 23.83
CA ASN A 362 3.17 -23.75 23.48
C ASN A 362 4.15 -22.67 23.99
N LEU A 363 3.66 -21.43 24.15
CA LEU A 363 4.47 -20.32 24.64
C LEU A 363 3.59 -19.35 25.48
N PRO A 364 4.06 -18.89 26.66
CA PRO A 364 3.40 -17.81 27.38
C PRO A 364 3.31 -16.53 26.53
N TRP A 365 2.20 -15.79 26.62
CA TRP A 365 1.94 -14.60 25.80
C TRP A 365 3.02 -13.52 25.97
N GLU A 366 3.56 -13.36 27.18
CA GLU A 366 4.64 -12.40 27.47
C GLU A 366 5.91 -12.73 26.67
N LYS A 367 6.24 -14.03 26.57
CA LYS A 367 7.40 -14.48 25.79
C LYS A 367 7.15 -14.35 24.29
N ALA A 368 5.94 -14.64 23.83
CA ALA A 368 5.58 -14.56 22.41
C ALA A 368 5.68 -13.12 21.92
N ILE A 369 5.10 -12.18 22.67
CA ILE A 369 5.17 -10.76 22.35
C ILE A 369 6.60 -10.23 22.50
N ALA A 370 7.36 -10.66 23.51
CA ALA A 370 8.76 -10.24 23.65
C ALA A 370 9.65 -10.74 22.49
N GLU A 371 9.41 -11.94 21.97
CA GLU A 371 10.08 -12.47 20.77
C GLU A 371 9.67 -11.68 19.53
N LEU A 372 8.38 -11.39 19.36
CA LEU A 372 7.89 -10.56 18.26
C LEU A 372 8.47 -9.16 18.28
N LEU A 373 8.46 -8.48 19.43
CA LEU A 373 9.04 -7.15 19.55
C LEU A 373 10.55 -7.16 19.26
N LYS A 374 11.28 -8.20 19.65
CA LYS A 374 12.70 -8.36 19.29
C LYS A 374 12.88 -8.56 17.79
N ASN A 375 12.01 -9.34 17.16
CA ASN A 375 12.07 -9.63 15.73
C ASN A 375 11.61 -8.43 14.87
N ASP A 376 10.62 -7.67 15.33
CA ASP A 376 10.12 -6.45 14.67
C ASP A 376 11.14 -5.31 14.72
N ILE A 377 11.84 -5.17 15.86
CA ILE A 377 13.03 -4.30 15.97
C ILE A 377 14.13 -4.75 15.00
N SER A 378 14.17 -6.04 14.62
CA SER A 378 15.09 -6.59 13.63
C SER A 378 14.56 -6.58 12.18
N ASN A 379 13.29 -6.21 11.94
CA ASN A 379 12.64 -6.12 10.63
C ASN A 379 12.66 -4.72 10.01
N LYS A 380 13.39 -3.76 10.59
CA LYS A 380 14.08 -2.79 9.72
C LYS A 380 14.94 -3.60 8.75
N LEU A 381 15.10 -3.16 7.49
CA LEU A 381 16.07 -3.69 6.52
C LEU A 381 17.25 -4.31 7.28
N PRO A 382 17.81 -5.48 6.90
CA PRO A 382 18.80 -6.23 7.72
C PRO A 382 20.00 -5.38 8.19
N PHE A 383 20.13 -4.19 7.61
CA PHE A 383 21.00 -3.07 7.94
C PHE A 383 20.14 -1.79 8.01
N LYS A 384 20.23 -1.02 9.11
CA LYS A 384 19.52 0.26 9.30
C LYS A 384 19.78 1.21 8.12
N THR A 385 21.00 1.19 7.61
CA THR A 385 21.41 2.00 6.46
C THR A 385 21.07 1.39 5.10
N GLY A 386 20.22 0.37 5.04
CA GLY A 386 19.81 -0.34 3.81
C GLY A 386 20.90 -1.17 3.12
N SER A 387 22.10 -1.35 3.69
CA SER A 387 23.14 -2.23 3.14
C SER A 387 24.18 -2.67 4.18
N ILE A 388 24.79 -3.85 3.99
CA ILE A 388 25.87 -4.40 4.87
C ILE A 388 27.00 -3.40 5.06
N TYR A 389 27.44 -2.75 3.97
CA TYR A 389 28.56 -1.81 4.00
C TYR A 389 28.21 -0.51 4.72
N GLY A 390 26.97 -0.03 4.56
CA GLY A 390 26.49 1.12 5.33
C GLY A 390 26.38 0.81 6.83
N GLU A 391 25.92 -0.39 7.20
CA GLU A 391 25.81 -0.77 8.61
C GLU A 391 27.19 -0.86 9.25
N GLN A 392 28.18 -1.41 8.53
CA GLN A 392 29.55 -1.46 9.01
C GLN A 392 30.12 -0.06 9.28
N VAL A 393 29.85 0.91 8.39
CA VAL A 393 30.22 2.32 8.60
C VAL A 393 29.49 2.89 9.81
N TYR A 394 28.17 2.70 9.89
CA TYR A 394 27.33 3.19 10.97
C TYR A 394 27.78 2.67 12.34
N LEU A 395 28.00 1.36 12.47
CA LEU A 395 28.46 0.74 13.70
C LEU A 395 29.87 1.22 14.09
N THR A 396 30.77 1.35 13.11
CA THR A 396 32.13 1.87 13.34
C THR A 396 32.08 3.30 13.89
N LEU A 397 31.35 4.20 13.22
CA LEU A 397 31.20 5.58 13.65
C LEU A 397 30.48 5.68 15.01
N SER A 398 29.45 4.88 15.25
CA SER A 398 28.74 4.86 16.53
C SER A 398 29.66 4.45 17.68
N LEU A 399 30.49 3.42 17.50
CA LEU A 399 31.46 2.95 18.50
C LEU A 399 32.56 3.99 18.75
N GLU A 400 33.02 4.68 17.71
CA GLU A 400 33.99 5.76 17.85
C GLU A 400 33.40 6.97 18.59
N ILE A 401 32.16 7.36 18.26
CA ILE A 401 31.41 8.40 18.99
C ILE A 401 31.29 8.02 20.47
N ASP A 402 30.95 6.77 20.79
CA ASP A 402 30.87 6.29 22.17
C ASP A 402 32.19 6.39 22.93
N SER A 403 33.30 6.10 22.25
CA SER A 403 34.64 6.22 22.82
C SER A 403 35.04 7.68 23.09
N LEU A 404 34.71 8.57 22.15
CA LEU A 404 35.07 9.99 22.18
C LEU A 404 34.18 10.82 23.11
N LEU A 405 32.90 10.46 23.22
CA LEU A 405 31.86 11.23 23.91
C LEU A 405 31.14 10.39 24.98
N LYS A 406 31.89 9.88 25.95
CA LYS A 406 31.42 8.93 26.99
C LYS A 406 30.22 9.41 27.84
N ASN A 407 30.10 10.72 28.05
CA ASN A 407 29.04 11.32 28.88
C ASN A 407 28.01 12.11 28.04
N TYR A 408 27.96 11.88 26.72
CA TYR A 408 27.01 12.56 25.86
C TYR A 408 25.60 12.04 26.08
N ASP A 409 24.64 12.96 26.01
CA ASP A 409 23.24 12.67 26.26
C ASP A 409 22.72 11.59 25.30
N GLN A 410 22.07 10.55 25.84
CA GLN A 410 21.66 9.39 25.06
C GLN A 410 20.53 9.70 24.08
N GLU A 411 19.67 10.64 24.42
CA GLU A 411 18.55 11.05 23.56
C GLU A 411 19.08 11.85 22.36
N ARG A 412 19.98 12.81 22.61
CA ARG A 412 20.71 13.56 21.57
C ARG A 412 21.55 12.65 20.69
N LYS A 413 22.26 11.67 21.29
CA LYS A 413 23.01 10.66 20.54
C LYS A 413 22.11 9.87 19.61
N THR A 414 20.97 9.41 20.10
CA THR A 414 20.00 8.63 19.31
C THR A 414 19.46 9.45 18.14
N ALA A 415 19.15 10.74 18.36
CA ALA A 415 18.72 11.65 17.31
C ALA A 415 19.82 11.88 16.27
N PHE A 416 21.06 12.16 16.69
CA PHE A 416 22.20 12.32 15.79
C PHE A 416 22.43 11.08 14.92
N LEU A 417 22.38 9.88 15.52
CA LEU A 417 22.58 8.64 14.80
C LEU A 417 21.52 8.37 13.74
N LYS A 418 20.27 8.83 13.92
CA LYS A 418 19.24 8.74 12.87
C LYS A 418 19.56 9.62 11.65
N ILE A 419 20.12 10.80 11.89
CA ILE A 419 20.56 11.69 10.80
C ILE A 419 21.76 11.07 10.07
N LEU A 420 22.71 10.52 10.83
CA LEU A 420 23.87 9.83 10.27
C LEU A 420 23.46 8.60 9.44
N GLU A 421 22.45 7.85 9.89
CA GLU A 421 21.85 6.74 9.14
C GLU A 421 21.39 7.20 7.76
N GLU A 422 20.63 8.30 7.68
CA GLU A 422 20.13 8.83 6.40
C GLU A 422 21.24 9.43 5.52
N VAL A 423 22.27 10.05 6.08
CA VAL A 423 23.46 10.50 5.32
C VAL A 423 24.21 9.31 4.71
N ILE A 424 24.36 8.20 5.44
CA ILE A 424 24.98 6.97 4.93
C ILE A 424 24.10 6.35 3.84
N ARG A 425 22.77 6.31 4.03
CA ARG A 425 21.80 5.82 3.02
C ARG A 425 21.87 6.64 1.74
N TYR A 426 21.84 7.97 1.83
CA TYR A 426 22.01 8.86 0.68
C TYR A 426 23.34 8.59 -0.03
N SER A 427 24.46 8.60 0.71
CA SER A 427 25.78 8.34 0.15
C SER A 427 25.85 6.99 -0.56
N ARG A 428 25.20 5.95 0.00
CA ARG A 428 25.13 4.63 -0.62
C ARG A 428 24.30 4.63 -1.89
N LEU A 429 23.14 5.30 -1.89
CA LEU A 429 22.26 5.44 -3.05
C LEU A 429 22.94 6.21 -4.20
N THR A 430 23.76 7.21 -3.87
CA THR A 430 24.57 7.88 -4.91
C THR A 430 25.60 6.94 -5.54
N PHE A 431 25.90 5.80 -4.91
CA PHE A 431 26.94 4.85 -5.32
C PHE A 431 26.40 3.56 -5.95
N VAL A 432 25.29 3.02 -5.45
CA VAL A 432 24.65 1.77 -5.89
C VAL A 432 23.22 2.06 -6.31
N ASP A 433 22.78 1.48 -7.43
CA ASP A 433 21.51 1.80 -8.12
C ASP A 433 21.38 3.28 -8.50
N ASN A 434 22.52 3.90 -8.79
CA ASN A 434 22.66 5.32 -9.04
C ASN A 434 22.24 5.69 -10.47
N ASP A 435 20.94 5.63 -10.75
CA ASP A 435 20.40 6.01 -12.05
C ASP A 435 20.93 7.40 -12.47
N LYS A 436 21.51 7.46 -13.68
CA LYS A 436 22.02 8.70 -14.29
C LYS A 436 20.93 9.75 -14.44
N SER A 437 19.67 9.32 -14.58
CA SER A 437 18.51 10.21 -14.61
C SER A 437 18.29 10.91 -13.27
N ARG A 438 18.57 10.20 -12.16
CA ARG A 438 18.32 10.65 -10.79
C ARG A 438 19.45 11.48 -10.20
N PHE A 439 20.70 11.18 -10.57
CA PHE A 439 21.88 11.91 -10.08
C PHE A 439 22.78 12.44 -11.21
N PRO A 440 22.26 13.21 -12.17
CA PRO A 440 23.02 13.65 -13.34
C PRO A 440 24.27 14.47 -12.96
N PHE A 441 24.21 15.24 -11.86
CA PHE A 441 25.33 16.05 -11.38
C PHE A 441 26.55 15.24 -10.90
N LEU A 442 26.38 13.95 -10.59
CA LEU A 442 27.50 13.08 -10.17
C LEU A 442 28.32 12.53 -11.33
N TYR A 443 27.87 12.72 -12.57
CA TYR A 443 28.49 12.13 -13.75
C TYR A 443 29.28 13.14 -14.57
N SER A 444 30.31 12.66 -15.26
CA SER A 444 31.14 13.44 -16.16
C SER A 444 30.37 13.95 -17.38
N LYS A 445 30.86 15.00 -18.06
CA LYS A 445 30.27 15.53 -19.30
C LYS A 445 30.24 14.53 -20.48
N LEU A 446 30.92 13.38 -20.34
CA LEU A 446 30.87 12.29 -21.32
C LEU A 446 29.58 11.45 -21.20
N GLU A 447 28.84 11.58 -20.10
CA GLU A 447 27.58 10.91 -19.85
C GLU A 447 26.40 11.83 -20.15
N THR A 448 25.25 11.27 -20.56
CA THR A 448 24.02 12.03 -20.82
C THR A 448 23.63 12.88 -19.61
N ASN A 449 23.50 14.20 -19.81
CA ASN A 449 23.19 15.21 -18.78
C ASN A 449 24.22 15.35 -17.65
N GLY A 450 25.42 14.74 -17.78
CA GLY A 450 26.47 14.85 -16.79
C GLY A 450 27.10 16.25 -16.71
N LYS A 451 27.32 16.75 -15.50
CA LYS A 451 27.91 18.09 -15.26
C LYS A 451 29.44 18.08 -15.14
N GLY A 452 30.05 16.93 -14.85
CA GLY A 452 31.49 16.81 -14.61
C GLY A 452 31.98 17.75 -13.52
N GLN A 453 33.06 18.48 -13.78
CA GLN A 453 33.60 19.48 -12.84
C GLN A 453 32.74 20.74 -12.69
N ASP A 454 31.72 20.93 -13.54
CA ASP A 454 30.79 22.05 -13.45
C ASP A 454 29.69 21.82 -12.39
N ALA A 455 29.59 20.60 -11.84
CA ALA A 455 28.67 20.32 -10.74
C ALA A 455 28.91 21.29 -9.57
N SER A 456 27.83 21.73 -8.95
CA SER A 456 27.83 22.75 -7.91
C SER A 456 27.48 22.16 -6.53
N GLU A 457 27.78 22.92 -5.48
CA GLU A 457 27.36 22.57 -4.11
C GLU A 457 25.82 22.57 -4.00
N GLN A 458 25.16 23.49 -4.71
CA GLN A 458 23.71 23.57 -4.80
C GLN A 458 23.09 22.28 -5.38
N ASP A 459 23.71 21.67 -6.39
CA ASP A 459 23.23 20.39 -6.94
C ASP A 459 23.22 19.27 -5.89
N LEU A 460 24.26 19.22 -5.05
CA LEU A 460 24.33 18.27 -3.94
C LEU A 460 23.29 18.61 -2.86
N GLN A 461 23.15 19.88 -2.52
CA GLN A 461 22.21 20.36 -1.51
C GLN A 461 20.76 20.02 -1.87
N GLU A 462 20.31 20.38 -3.06
CA GLU A 462 18.94 20.09 -3.55
C GLU A 462 18.67 18.58 -3.58
N SER A 463 19.65 17.79 -4.02
CA SER A 463 19.54 16.34 -4.07
C SER A 463 19.44 15.70 -2.68
N MET A 464 20.23 16.18 -1.71
CA MET A 464 20.19 15.69 -0.32
C MET A 464 18.90 16.09 0.38
N ILE A 465 18.44 17.33 0.22
CA ILE A 465 17.18 17.81 0.79
C ILE A 465 16.01 16.98 0.27
N SER A 466 15.91 16.81 -1.05
CA SER A 466 14.84 16.01 -1.66
C SER A 466 14.84 14.56 -1.16
N PHE A 467 16.02 13.97 -0.92
CA PHE A 467 16.11 12.65 -0.30
C PHE A 467 15.63 12.66 1.16
N PHE A 468 16.04 13.64 1.96
CA PHE A 468 15.67 13.70 3.37
C PHE A 468 14.18 13.99 3.60
N GLU A 469 13.53 14.78 2.73
CA GLU A 469 12.09 15.06 2.77
C GLU A 469 11.24 13.79 2.67
N HIS A 470 11.79 12.72 2.09
CA HIS A 470 11.13 11.41 1.95
C HIS A 470 11.70 10.36 2.92
N SER A 471 12.41 10.78 3.97
CA SER A 471 13.10 9.90 4.92
C SER A 471 12.55 9.98 6.35
N GLN A 472 13.09 9.17 7.26
CA GLN A 472 12.67 9.16 8.68
C GLN A 472 13.03 10.46 9.44
N ILE A 473 13.78 11.38 8.83
CA ILE A 473 14.17 12.66 9.43
C ILE A 473 13.43 13.87 8.82
N ALA A 474 12.45 13.64 7.94
CA ALA A 474 11.73 14.71 7.23
C ALA A 474 11.14 15.77 8.16
N ASP A 475 10.64 15.35 9.31
CA ASP A 475 9.95 16.20 10.29
C ASP A 475 10.83 17.24 11.01
N GLY A 476 12.16 17.11 10.93
CA GLY A 476 13.11 18.05 11.54
C GLY A 476 13.90 18.87 10.53
N LEU A 477 13.62 18.80 9.23
CA LEU A 477 14.36 19.55 8.21
C LEU A 477 13.93 21.02 8.19
N GLY A 478 14.89 21.93 8.34
CA GLY A 478 14.71 23.36 8.10
C GLY A 478 15.51 23.82 6.87
N HIS A 479 14.89 24.63 6.01
CA HIS A 479 15.59 25.28 4.89
C HIS A 479 16.40 26.52 5.35
N GLU A 480 17.39 26.90 4.53
CA GLU A 480 18.42 27.92 4.76
C GLU A 480 18.03 29.04 5.75
N ARG A 481 18.82 29.24 6.82
CA ARG A 481 18.71 30.41 7.70
C ARG A 481 19.86 31.38 7.44
N ALA A 482 19.53 32.59 6.99
CA ALA A 482 20.48 33.66 6.66
C ALA A 482 21.19 34.32 7.88
N LYS A 483 21.06 33.75 9.09
CA LYS A 483 21.70 34.24 10.33
C LYS A 483 22.01 33.05 11.26
N PHE A 484 22.95 32.22 10.84
CA PHE A 484 23.54 31.16 11.68
C PHE A 484 24.77 31.74 12.41
N VAL A 485 25.23 31.11 13.50
CA VAL A 485 26.26 31.62 14.44
C VAL A 485 27.44 32.32 13.73
N ASP A 486 27.88 33.45 14.29
CA ASP A 486 28.92 34.36 13.76
C ASP A 486 28.59 35.05 12.42
N GLY A 487 27.30 35.08 12.03
CA GLY A 487 26.82 35.74 10.81
C GLY A 487 26.92 34.88 9.55
N GLY A 488 27.27 33.60 9.69
CA GLY A 488 27.37 32.62 8.60
C GLY A 488 26.02 32.02 8.18
N ARG A 489 26.03 31.30 7.05
CA ARG A 489 24.91 30.51 6.54
C ARG A 489 25.31 29.03 6.53
N VAL A 490 24.42 28.16 7.02
CA VAL A 490 24.57 26.69 6.94
C VAL A 490 23.69 26.16 5.81
N ASP A 491 24.21 25.18 5.07
CA ASP A 491 23.57 24.65 3.86
C ASP A 491 22.32 23.81 4.17
N ILE A 492 22.38 22.88 5.13
CA ILE A 492 21.22 22.10 5.59
C ILE A 492 21.19 22.08 7.13
N LEU A 493 20.00 22.31 7.71
CA LEU A 493 19.80 22.31 9.17
C LEU A 493 18.75 21.29 9.58
N TYR A 494 19.11 20.38 10.48
CA TYR A 494 18.13 19.55 11.19
C TYR A 494 17.85 20.13 12.58
N GLN A 495 16.59 20.40 12.90
CA GLN A 495 16.15 20.94 14.18
C GLN A 495 14.91 20.19 14.67
N LYS A 496 15.02 19.50 15.80
CA LYS A 496 13.88 18.84 16.46
C LYS A 496 14.07 18.79 17.97
N ASP A 497 13.10 19.34 18.70
CA ASP A 497 13.00 19.37 20.17
C ASP A 497 14.30 19.76 20.88
N ILE A 498 15.14 18.76 21.19
CA ILE A 498 16.33 18.82 22.05
C ILE A 498 17.66 18.96 21.29
N ILE A 499 17.64 18.89 19.96
CA ILE A 499 18.87 18.86 19.15
C ILE A 499 18.78 19.75 17.90
N THR A 500 19.91 20.34 17.54
CA THR A 500 20.10 21.07 16.28
C THR A 500 21.42 20.64 15.67
N ILE A 501 21.38 20.03 14.49
CA ILE A 501 22.56 19.48 13.81
C ILE A 501 22.78 20.23 12.49
N PRO A 502 23.90 20.95 12.34
CA PRO A 502 24.28 21.52 11.07
C PRO A 502 24.90 20.46 10.14
N ILE A 503 24.52 20.51 8.87
CA ILE A 503 25.13 19.74 7.78
C ILE A 503 25.72 20.74 6.78
N GLU A 504 27.05 20.86 6.76
CA GLU A 504 27.78 21.76 5.85
C GLU A 504 28.18 21.01 4.57
N LEU A 505 28.01 21.65 3.43
CA LEU A 505 28.30 21.08 2.11
C LEU A 505 29.41 21.88 1.43
N LYS A 506 30.35 21.17 0.79
CA LYS A 506 31.36 21.77 -0.08
C LYS A 506 31.62 20.93 -1.31
N LYS A 507 32.25 21.52 -2.32
CA LYS A 507 32.83 20.80 -3.46
C LYS A 507 34.35 20.92 -3.51
N SER A 508 34.99 19.91 -4.07
CA SER A 508 36.43 19.92 -4.34
C SER A 508 36.71 19.40 -5.74
N LEU A 509 37.61 20.07 -6.48
CA LEU A 509 38.10 19.60 -7.78
C LEU A 509 39.22 18.54 -7.64
N PHE A 510 39.69 18.31 -6.42
CA PHE A 510 40.74 17.34 -6.10
C PHE A 510 40.26 16.37 -5.04
N ARG A 511 40.77 15.14 -5.04
CA ARG A 511 40.52 14.17 -3.98
C ARG A 511 41.30 14.59 -2.73
N PRO A 512 40.64 15.00 -1.63
CA PRO A 512 41.37 15.40 -0.44
C PRO A 512 41.79 14.19 0.38
N ASP A 513 42.95 14.29 1.02
CA ASP A 513 43.29 13.43 2.16
C ASP A 513 42.76 14.04 3.46
N GLN A 514 43.00 13.37 4.59
CA GLN A 514 42.54 13.85 5.90
C GLN A 514 43.10 15.23 6.25
N ALA A 515 44.39 15.47 6.02
CA ALA A 515 45.01 16.74 6.34
C ALA A 515 44.42 17.88 5.50
N ALA A 516 44.11 17.63 4.23
CA ALA A 516 43.44 18.58 3.35
C ALA A 516 41.98 18.84 3.78
N LEU A 517 41.25 17.83 4.27
CA LEU A 517 39.92 18.01 4.84
C LEU A 517 39.96 18.91 6.07
N GLU A 518 40.81 18.56 7.04
CA GLU A 518 40.98 19.29 8.30
C GLU A 518 41.41 20.75 8.08
N LYS A 519 42.36 20.97 7.16
CA LYS A 519 42.90 22.30 6.86
C LYS A 519 41.91 23.23 6.16
N ASN A 520 41.14 22.72 5.20
CA ASN A 520 40.40 23.56 4.26
C ASN A 520 38.89 23.62 4.53
N TYR A 521 38.30 22.62 5.20
CA TYR A 521 36.84 22.49 5.26
C TYR A 521 36.28 22.25 6.69
N ILE A 522 36.95 21.45 7.51
CA ILE A 522 36.41 21.06 8.83
C ILE A 522 36.26 22.25 9.78
N ALA A 523 37.13 23.25 9.71
CA ALA A 523 37.06 24.42 10.59
C ALA A 523 35.72 25.15 10.53
N GLN A 524 35.14 25.27 9.34
CA GLN A 524 33.85 25.91 9.15
C GLN A 524 32.72 25.05 9.73
N ALA A 525 32.70 23.76 9.43
CA ALA A 525 31.71 22.83 9.95
C ALA A 525 31.74 22.76 11.49
N GLN A 526 32.93 22.71 12.09
CA GLN A 526 33.08 22.66 13.56
C GLN A 526 32.65 23.97 14.23
N THR A 527 32.86 25.12 13.60
CA THR A 527 32.37 26.41 14.11
C THR A 527 30.84 26.39 14.22
N TYR A 528 30.16 25.87 13.20
CA TYR A 528 28.71 25.71 13.25
C TYR A 528 28.26 24.66 14.26
N THR A 529 28.96 23.54 14.40
CA THR A 529 28.70 22.53 15.43
C THR A 529 28.73 23.14 16.83
N SER A 530 29.83 23.83 17.17
CA SER A 530 30.06 24.43 18.50
C SER A 530 28.96 25.40 18.96
N GLY A 531 28.23 25.99 18.01
CA GLY A 531 27.12 26.89 18.30
C GLY A 531 25.84 26.21 18.82
N TYR A 532 25.72 24.89 18.70
CA TYR A 532 24.47 24.15 18.96
C TYR A 532 24.68 22.85 19.74
N ASP A 533 25.59 21.97 19.30
CA ASP A 533 25.82 20.67 19.92
C ASP A 533 27.25 20.15 19.69
N GLN A 534 27.63 19.03 20.31
CA GLN A 534 28.98 18.46 20.21
C GLN A 534 29.23 17.65 18.93
N LEU A 535 28.21 17.47 18.07
CA LEU A 535 28.27 16.65 16.87
C LEU A 535 27.73 17.41 15.65
N GLY A 536 28.46 17.38 14.54
CA GLY A 536 28.02 17.93 13.26
C GLY A 536 28.40 17.04 12.08
N ILE A 537 27.86 17.37 10.91
CA ILE A 537 28.12 16.60 9.68
C ILE A 537 28.68 17.54 8.61
N PHE A 538 29.69 17.06 7.89
CA PHE A 538 30.26 17.72 6.74
C PHE A 538 30.19 16.79 5.53
N VAL A 539 29.71 17.26 4.38
CA VAL A 539 29.64 16.45 3.16
C VAL A 539 30.38 17.14 2.02
N LEU A 540 31.26 16.39 1.35
CA LEU A 540 32.07 16.88 0.25
C LEU A 540 31.69 16.21 -1.07
N LEU A 541 31.31 17.01 -2.06
CA LEU A 541 31.24 16.58 -3.46
C LEU A 541 32.63 16.59 -4.10
N GLU A 542 33.17 15.40 -4.41
CA GLU A 542 34.55 15.22 -4.86
C GLU A 542 34.63 15.01 -6.38
N LEU A 543 35.04 16.04 -7.12
CA LEU A 543 34.97 16.15 -8.59
C LEU A 543 36.31 15.92 -9.32
N SER A 544 37.30 15.28 -8.69
CA SER A 544 38.56 14.95 -9.36
C SER A 544 38.33 14.08 -10.59
N ASP A 545 39.27 14.11 -11.53
CA ASP A 545 39.20 13.29 -12.73
C ASP A 545 39.27 11.79 -12.38
N LYS A 546 38.20 11.05 -12.71
CA LYS A 546 38.09 9.60 -12.47
C LYS A 546 38.58 8.75 -13.63
N ALA A 547 39.15 9.35 -14.68
CA ALA A 547 39.70 8.64 -15.83
C ALA A 547 40.97 7.84 -15.48
N LYS A 548 41.71 8.23 -14.43
CA LYS A 548 43.03 7.66 -14.08
C LYS A 548 43.11 7.00 -12.70
N GLU A 549 42.08 7.13 -11.87
CA GLU A 549 42.09 6.61 -10.50
C GLU A 549 40.81 5.86 -10.16
N ALA A 550 40.96 4.73 -9.44
CA ALA A 550 39.83 4.02 -8.88
C ALA A 550 39.13 4.87 -7.80
N PRO A 551 37.80 4.75 -7.65
CA PRO A 551 37.10 5.33 -6.49
C PRO A 551 37.61 4.69 -5.19
N ALA A 552 37.68 5.48 -4.12
CA ALA A 552 37.98 4.96 -2.78
C ALA A 552 36.89 3.97 -2.33
N ASN A 553 37.22 3.04 -1.44
CA ASN A 553 36.23 2.13 -0.87
C ASN A 553 35.15 2.95 -0.14
N PHE A 554 33.88 2.54 -0.23
CA PHE A 554 32.76 3.23 0.41
C PHE A 554 33.00 3.47 1.91
N LYS A 555 33.70 2.55 2.60
CA LYS A 555 34.04 2.71 4.02
C LYS A 555 34.98 3.88 4.29
N ASP A 556 35.85 4.22 3.34
CA ASP A 556 36.85 5.27 3.48
C ASP A 556 36.29 6.68 3.27
N TRP A 557 35.00 6.77 2.89
CA TRP A 557 34.32 8.03 2.64
C TRP A 557 33.96 8.76 3.94
N PHE A 558 33.92 8.03 5.06
CA PHE A 558 33.46 8.56 6.34
C PHE A 558 34.60 8.65 7.35
N ARG A 559 34.70 9.78 8.05
CA ARG A 559 35.73 10.02 9.07
C ARG A 559 35.21 10.95 10.17
N ILE A 560 35.71 10.80 11.40
CA ILE A 560 35.45 11.71 12.52
C ILE A 560 36.65 12.65 12.69
N HIS A 561 36.38 13.95 12.77
CA HIS A 561 37.38 15.00 12.92
C HIS A 561 37.17 15.81 14.19
N HIS A 562 38.26 16.31 14.75
CA HIS A 562 38.26 17.30 15.83
C HIS A 562 39.46 18.24 15.69
N LEU A 563 39.20 19.52 15.49
CA LEU A 563 40.21 20.56 15.51
C LEU A 563 40.30 21.14 16.92
N LYS A 564 41.53 21.20 17.45
CA LYS A 564 41.76 21.83 18.75
C LYS A 564 41.47 23.33 18.66
N PRO A 565 40.87 23.94 19.70
CA PRO A 565 40.70 25.38 19.73
C PRO A 565 42.04 26.11 19.63
N SER A 566 42.06 27.22 18.92
CA SER A 566 43.25 28.08 18.78
C SER A 566 43.78 28.63 20.12
N THR A 567 42.94 28.63 21.15
CA THR A 567 43.26 29.12 22.50
C THR A 567 44.05 28.12 23.36
N ASN A 568 44.25 26.86 22.91
CA ASN A 568 44.90 25.78 23.66
C ASN A 568 44.30 25.51 25.06
N LEU A 569 43.10 25.99 25.33
CA LEU A 569 42.39 25.71 26.58
C LEU A 569 41.85 24.28 26.58
N ALA A 570 41.88 23.64 27.76
CA ALA A 570 41.25 22.33 27.92
C ALA A 570 39.73 22.48 27.78
N VAL A 571 39.14 21.78 26.79
CA VAL A 571 37.70 21.83 26.51
C VAL A 571 37.01 20.68 27.23
N SER A 572 36.01 20.99 28.05
CA SER A 572 35.21 19.97 28.76
C SER A 572 34.21 19.25 27.85
N TYR A 573 33.81 19.90 26.75
CA TYR A 573 32.84 19.41 25.76
C TYR A 573 33.43 19.57 24.35
N PRO A 574 34.26 18.63 23.88
CA PRO A 574 34.83 18.71 22.54
C PRO A 574 33.75 18.55 21.46
N ASP A 575 33.91 19.30 20.37
CA ASP A 575 33.05 19.24 19.18
C ASP A 575 33.68 18.32 18.13
N PHE A 576 32.89 17.40 17.59
CA PHE A 576 33.31 16.47 16.55
C PHE A 576 32.49 16.66 15.28
N VAL A 577 33.15 16.54 14.13
CA VAL A 577 32.51 16.61 12.81
C VAL A 577 32.71 15.29 12.09
N ILE A 578 31.61 14.68 11.64
CA ILE A 578 31.63 13.49 10.80
C ILE A 578 31.66 13.97 9.34
N SER A 579 32.73 13.69 8.61
CA SER A 579 32.81 13.98 7.17
C SER A 579 32.30 12.81 6.34
N ALA A 580 31.57 13.07 5.26
CA ALA A 580 31.24 12.12 4.20
C ALA A 580 31.73 12.64 2.84
N VAL A 581 32.54 11.86 2.12
CA VAL A 581 33.06 12.23 0.79
C VAL A 581 32.29 11.49 -0.30
N ILE A 582 31.49 12.23 -1.07
CA ILE A 582 30.68 11.68 -2.17
C ILE A 582 31.41 11.93 -3.50
N PRO A 583 31.88 10.89 -4.20
CA PRO A 583 32.57 11.08 -5.46
C PRO A 583 31.59 11.51 -6.55
N GLY A 584 31.89 12.59 -7.26
CA GLY A 584 31.23 13.02 -8.50
C GLY A 584 32.17 12.88 -9.70
N ASN A 585 31.84 13.57 -10.80
CA ASN A 585 32.58 13.50 -12.07
C ASN A 585 32.86 12.05 -12.55
N ARG A 586 31.92 11.13 -12.31
CA ARG A 586 32.10 9.72 -12.62
C ARG A 586 31.94 9.45 -14.11
N THR A 587 32.81 8.64 -14.68
CA THR A 587 32.67 8.08 -16.02
C THR A 587 32.03 6.70 -15.96
N GLY A 588 31.04 6.44 -16.81
CA GLY A 588 30.36 5.15 -16.91
C GLY A 588 31.29 4.06 -17.46
N PRO A 589 30.98 2.77 -17.23
CA PRO A 589 31.79 1.65 -17.73
C PRO A 589 31.96 1.66 -19.26
N SER A 590 30.90 2.03 -19.99
CA SER A 590 30.89 2.18 -21.45
C SER A 590 31.88 3.24 -21.93
N SER A 591 31.99 4.36 -21.22
CA SER A 591 32.88 5.49 -21.55
C SER A 591 34.34 5.26 -21.13
N LYS A 592 34.59 4.27 -20.26
CA LYS A 592 35.94 3.81 -19.87
C LYS A 592 36.50 2.73 -20.79
N SER A 593 35.67 2.13 -21.64
CA SER A 593 36.06 1.02 -22.50
C SER A 593 36.63 1.54 -23.82
N THR A 594 37.87 1.21 -24.14
CA THR A 594 38.53 1.57 -25.42
C THR A 594 38.20 0.62 -26.58
N TYR A 595 37.24 -0.29 -26.42
CA TYR A 595 36.76 -1.13 -27.52
C TYR A 595 35.90 -0.27 -28.45
N LYS A 596 36.56 0.35 -29.43
CA LYS A 596 35.92 0.88 -30.64
C LYS A 596 35.81 -0.22 -31.69
#